data_AF-A0AAX1D184-F1
#
_entry.id   AF-A0AAX1D184-F1
#
_cell.length_a   1.000
_cell.length_b   1.000
_cell.length_c   1.000
_cell.angle_alpha   90.00
_cell.angle_beta   90.00
_cell.angle_gamma   90.00
#
_symmetry.space_group_name_H-M   'P 1'
#
loop_
_entity.id
_entity.type
_entity.pdbx_description
1 polymer ?
#
loop_
_entity_poly.entity_id
_entity_poly.type
_entity_poly.pdbx_seq_one_letter_code
_entity_poly.pdbx_strand_id
1 'polypeptide(L)'
;MSAPFFDQATVLRWMRGNASAVDFLRTAFDVAHFWDDLVDRDRILSDADINRAMFQALVVLPRNAFYQANFASLNAVLANAATNWTIATDLERAGGVAGKRTAYVLRASYVDLVTHCALLLGGMEWARAVGVELRQLAEPYPEYLTNLEAEKAARGD
;
A
#
# COMPACT_ATOMS: atom_id res chain seq x y z
N MET A 1 0.80 13.12 -9.90
CA MET A 1 -0.34 13.19 -8.97
C MET A 1 0.03 12.30 -7.79
N SER A 2 0.33 12.89 -6.63
CA SER A 2 0.67 12.18 -5.40
C SER A 2 -0.58 11.48 -4.88
N ALA A 3 -0.52 10.17 -4.66
CA ALA A 3 -1.68 9.37 -4.30
C ALA A 3 -2.34 9.91 -3.02
N PRO A 4 -3.68 9.94 -2.93
CA PRO A 4 -4.42 10.55 -1.83
C PRO A 4 -4.45 9.61 -0.62
N PHE A 5 -3.31 9.12 -0.17
CA PHE A 5 -3.30 8.22 0.99
C PHE A 5 -3.13 9.05 2.25
N PHE A 6 -4.31 9.42 2.75
CA PHE A 6 -4.62 9.99 4.05
C PHE A 6 -4.24 11.47 4.21
N ASP A 7 -5.14 12.21 4.84
CA ASP A 7 -4.85 13.54 5.34
C ASP A 7 -3.60 13.50 6.26
N GLN A 8 -2.65 14.40 6.03
CA GLN A 8 -1.36 14.40 6.73
C GLN A 8 -1.53 14.50 8.25
N ALA A 9 -2.49 15.29 8.72
CA ALA A 9 -2.77 15.42 10.14
C ALA A 9 -3.29 14.10 10.73
N THR A 10 -4.12 13.39 9.99
CA THR A 10 -4.65 12.08 10.35
C THR A 10 -3.54 11.03 10.48
N VAL A 11 -2.65 10.90 9.49
CA VAL A 11 -1.53 9.94 9.59
C VAL A 11 -0.59 10.30 10.73
N LEU A 12 -0.29 11.58 10.91
CA LEU A 12 0.57 12.02 11.99
C LEU A 12 -0.03 11.68 13.36
N ARG A 13 -1.36 11.83 13.52
CA ARG A 13 -2.10 11.39 14.72
C ARG A 13 -1.97 9.88 14.90
N TRP A 14 -2.27 9.08 13.87
CA TRP A 14 -2.15 7.62 13.92
C TRP A 14 -0.73 7.18 14.31
N MET A 15 0.29 7.88 13.82
CA MET A 15 1.69 7.62 14.12
C MET A 15 2.17 8.30 15.42
N ARG A 16 1.25 8.76 16.29
CA ARG A 16 1.60 9.35 17.60
C ARG A 16 2.61 10.52 17.50
N GLY A 17 2.57 11.28 16.41
CA GLY A 17 3.51 12.37 16.13
C GLY A 17 4.86 11.94 15.57
N ASN A 18 5.08 10.65 15.28
CA ASN A 18 6.34 10.16 14.75
C ASN A 18 6.47 10.46 13.25
N ALA A 19 7.17 11.55 12.92
CA ALA A 19 7.39 11.98 11.55
C ALA A 19 8.16 10.94 10.70
N SER A 20 9.14 10.22 11.28
CA SER A 20 9.89 9.20 10.54
C SER A 20 8.99 8.02 10.12
N ALA A 21 8.00 7.65 10.93
CA ALA A 21 7.04 6.61 10.59
C ALA A 21 6.09 7.07 9.47
N VAL A 22 5.66 8.34 9.50
CA VAL A 22 4.88 8.95 8.40
C VAL A 22 5.68 8.95 7.10
N ASP A 23 6.95 9.37 7.15
CA ASP A 23 7.83 9.37 5.97
C ASP A 23 8.11 7.96 5.44
N PHE A 24 8.20 6.96 6.33
CA PHE A 24 8.30 5.56 5.95
C PHE A 24 7.07 5.11 5.16
N LEU A 25 5.87 5.30 5.71
CA LEU A 25 4.61 4.91 5.08
C LEU A 25 4.44 5.58 3.71
N ARG A 26 4.70 6.89 3.64
CA ARG A 26 4.64 7.64 2.38
C ARG A 26 5.60 7.07 1.33
N THR A 27 6.87 6.87 1.71
CA THR A 27 7.88 6.35 0.77
C THR A 27 7.54 4.92 0.33
N ALA A 28 7.07 4.07 1.25
CA ALA A 28 6.68 2.70 0.93
C ALA A 28 5.48 2.65 -0.03
N PHE A 29 4.47 3.50 0.16
CA PHE A 29 3.31 3.56 -0.71
C PHE A 29 3.63 4.20 -2.06
N ASP A 30 4.49 5.21 -2.12
CA ASP A 30 4.96 5.76 -3.39
C ASP A 30 5.67 4.68 -4.23
N VAL A 31 6.51 3.85 -3.60
CA VAL A 31 7.19 2.73 -4.26
C VAL A 31 6.19 1.65 -4.68
N ALA A 32 5.20 1.32 -3.84
CA ALA A 32 4.17 0.33 -4.17
C ALA A 32 3.30 0.77 -5.35
N HIS A 33 2.82 2.02 -5.37
CA HIS A 33 2.06 2.55 -6.52
C HIS A 33 2.90 2.61 -7.79
N PHE A 34 4.18 2.95 -7.69
CA PHE A 34 5.06 2.91 -8.86
C PHE A 34 5.23 1.47 -9.40
N TRP A 35 5.31 0.48 -8.51
CA TRP A 35 5.32 -0.93 -8.93
C TRP A 35 4.00 -1.32 -9.61
N ASP A 36 2.85 -0.93 -9.04
CA ASP A 36 1.52 -1.14 -9.63
C ASP A 36 1.44 -0.52 -11.04
N ASP A 37 1.78 0.76 -11.20
CA ASP A 37 1.84 1.48 -12.49
C ASP A 37 2.69 0.71 -13.54
N LEU A 38 3.81 0.12 -13.13
CA LEU A 38 4.70 -0.66 -14.03
C LEU A 38 4.07 -1.97 -14.51
N VAL A 39 3.30 -2.64 -13.66
CA VAL A 39 2.67 -3.93 -13.99
C VAL A 39 1.39 -3.73 -14.76
N ASP A 40 0.62 -2.70 -14.40
CA ASP A 40 -0.69 -2.41 -14.97
C ASP A 40 -0.59 -1.69 -16.31
N ARG A 41 0.51 -0.97 -16.56
CA ARG A 41 0.84 -0.31 -17.84
C ARG A 41 -0.25 0.65 -18.32
N ASP A 42 -1.05 1.16 -17.41
CA ASP A 42 -2.15 2.09 -17.65
C ASP A 42 -1.69 3.55 -17.56
N ARG A 43 -0.39 3.78 -17.31
CA ARG A 43 0.21 5.10 -17.16
C ARG A 43 1.51 5.25 -17.95
N ILE A 44 1.68 6.43 -18.56
CA ILE A 44 2.96 6.83 -19.17
C ILE A 44 3.90 7.33 -18.08
N LEU A 45 5.02 6.63 -17.87
CA LEU A 45 6.05 6.97 -16.91
C LEU A 45 7.23 7.65 -17.61
N SER A 46 7.67 8.79 -17.09
CA SER A 46 8.88 9.46 -17.59
C SER A 46 10.15 8.84 -16.99
N ASP A 47 11.30 9.03 -17.65
CA ASP A 47 12.60 8.65 -17.09
C ASP A 47 12.84 9.26 -15.70
N ALA A 48 12.34 10.47 -15.47
CA ALA A 48 12.45 11.13 -14.16
C ALA A 48 11.60 10.44 -13.09
N ASP A 49 10.42 9.92 -13.44
CA ASP A 49 9.57 9.14 -12.53
C ASP A 49 10.25 7.83 -12.14
N ILE A 50 10.80 7.12 -13.14
CA ILE A 50 11.51 5.86 -12.94
C ILE A 50 12.72 6.07 -12.04
N ASN A 51 13.60 7.03 -12.36
CA ASN A 51 14.80 7.29 -11.57
C ASN A 51 14.46 7.68 -10.12
N ARG A 52 13.43 8.51 -9.92
CA ARG A 52 12.98 8.90 -8.58
C ARG A 52 12.49 7.70 -7.78
N ALA A 53 11.59 6.89 -8.35
CA ALA A 53 11.03 5.74 -7.64
C ALA A 53 12.09 4.69 -7.32
N MET A 54 13.02 4.43 -8.24
CA MET A 54 14.15 3.53 -8.01
C MET A 54 15.06 4.03 -6.89
N PHE A 55 15.36 5.34 -6.85
CA PHE A 55 16.12 5.94 -5.77
C PHE A 55 15.37 5.87 -4.42
N GLN A 56 14.05 6.09 -4.43
CA GLN A 56 13.21 5.94 -3.25
C GLN A 56 13.28 4.51 -2.71
N ALA A 57 13.11 3.50 -3.57
CA ALA A 57 13.11 2.09 -3.19
C ALA A 57 14.48 1.61 -2.69
N LEU A 58 15.56 1.94 -3.41
CA LEU A 58 16.89 1.40 -3.14
C LEU A 58 17.70 2.18 -2.11
N VAL A 59 17.40 3.48 -1.93
CA VAL A 59 18.22 4.38 -1.09
C VAL A 59 17.41 5.02 0.02
N VAL A 60 16.27 5.65 -0.29
CA VAL A 60 15.53 6.42 0.72
C VAL A 60 14.82 5.51 1.73
N LEU A 61 14.04 4.55 1.24
CA LEU A 61 13.27 3.63 2.07
C LEU A 61 14.15 2.85 3.08
N PRO A 62 15.23 2.16 2.67
CA PRO A 62 16.08 1.41 3.60
C PRO A 62 16.88 2.30 4.57
N ARG A 63 16.95 3.62 4.34
CA ARG A 63 17.61 4.59 5.23
C ARG A 63 16.65 5.29 6.18
N ASN A 64 15.35 5.06 6.09
CA ASN A 64 14.39 5.65 7.02
C ASN A 64 14.65 5.13 8.45
N ALA A 65 14.81 6.05 9.41
CA ALA A 65 15.22 5.71 10.78
C ALA A 65 14.21 4.80 11.49
N PHE A 66 12.91 5.08 11.35
CA PHE A 66 11.83 4.25 11.90
C PHE A 66 11.83 2.85 11.28
N TYR A 67 12.02 2.76 9.96
CA TYR A 67 12.10 1.47 9.28
C TYR A 67 13.32 0.66 9.72
N GLN A 68 14.50 1.28 9.81
CA GLN A 68 15.71 0.60 10.28
C GLN A 68 15.56 0.05 11.70
N ALA A 69 15.00 0.86 12.61
CA ALA A 69 14.79 0.46 13.99
C ALA A 69 13.80 -0.71 14.14
N ASN A 70 12.89 -0.88 13.18
CA ASN A 70 11.82 -1.89 13.21
C ASN A 70 11.89 -2.87 12.03
N PHE A 71 13.06 -2.99 11.39
CA PHE A 71 13.21 -3.62 10.09
C PHE A 71 12.68 -5.06 10.07
N ALA A 72 13.09 -5.88 11.03
CA ALA A 72 12.68 -7.28 11.10
C ALA A 72 11.14 -7.46 11.13
N SER A 73 10.44 -6.50 11.75
CA SER A 73 8.99 -6.55 11.88
C SER A 73 8.29 -5.97 10.64
N LEU A 74 8.69 -4.78 10.21
CA LEU A 74 8.05 -4.08 9.08
C LEU A 74 8.39 -4.71 7.73
N ASN A 75 9.60 -5.24 7.55
CA ASN A 75 10.00 -5.91 6.32
C ASN A 75 9.19 -7.19 6.10
N ALA A 76 8.87 -7.95 7.16
CA ALA A 76 8.01 -9.12 7.06
C ALA A 76 6.58 -8.75 6.60
N VAL A 77 6.00 -7.68 7.15
CA VAL A 77 4.69 -7.16 6.72
C VAL A 77 4.72 -6.69 5.27
N LEU A 78 5.77 -5.95 4.88
CA LEU A 78 5.95 -5.48 3.50
C LEU A 78 6.09 -6.65 2.51
N ALA A 79 6.87 -7.67 2.85
CA ALA A 79 7.05 -8.87 2.02
C ALA A 79 5.72 -9.63 1.84
N ASN A 80 4.94 -9.76 2.91
CA ASN A 80 3.62 -10.38 2.84
C ASN A 80 2.64 -9.55 1.99
N ALA A 81 2.63 -8.22 2.14
CA ALA A 81 1.79 -7.35 1.33
C ALA A 81 2.12 -7.44 -0.17
N ALA A 82 3.40 -7.42 -0.53
CA ALA A 82 3.84 -7.58 -1.91
C ALA A 82 3.44 -8.95 -2.49
N THR A 83 3.60 -10.02 -1.70
CA THR A 83 3.19 -11.36 -2.11
C THR A 83 1.67 -11.44 -2.31
N ASN A 84 0.90 -10.92 -1.36
CA ASN A 84 -0.57 -10.89 -1.46
C ASN A 84 -1.06 -10.08 -2.66
N TRP A 85 -0.38 -8.97 -3.00
CA TRP A 85 -0.69 -8.21 -4.20
C TRP A 85 -0.50 -9.06 -5.46
N THR A 86 0.63 -9.77 -5.61
CA THR A 86 0.84 -10.66 -6.77
C THR A 86 -0.21 -11.77 -6.88
N ILE A 87 -0.58 -12.38 -5.74
CA ILE A 87 -1.64 -13.41 -5.68
C ILE A 87 -2.99 -12.81 -6.09
N ALA A 88 -3.32 -11.60 -5.62
CA ALA A 88 -4.55 -10.91 -5.98
C ALA A 88 -4.61 -10.64 -7.48
N THR A 89 -3.53 -10.14 -8.08
CA THR A 89 -3.43 -9.92 -9.53
C THR A 89 -3.67 -11.21 -10.32
N ASP A 90 -3.09 -12.33 -9.90
CA ASP A 90 -3.28 -13.62 -10.56
C ASP A 90 -4.74 -14.12 -10.44
N LEU A 91 -5.36 -13.94 -9.27
CA LEU A 91 -6.77 -14.28 -9.05
C LEU A 91 -7.72 -13.41 -9.90
N GLU A 92 -7.43 -12.12 -10.05
CA GLU A 92 -8.21 -11.20 -10.88
C GLU A 92 -8.16 -11.57 -12.36
N ARG A 93 -6.97 -11.96 -12.84
CA ARG A 93 -6.73 -12.43 -14.21
C ARG A 93 -7.40 -13.77 -14.48
N ALA A 94 -7.29 -14.72 -13.55
CA ALA A 94 -7.99 -16.00 -13.64
C ALA A 94 -9.53 -15.82 -13.61
N GLY A 95 -10.00 -14.77 -12.94
CA GLY A 95 -11.41 -14.37 -12.91
C GLY A 95 -12.28 -15.22 -11.96
N GLY A 96 -13.58 -15.18 -12.21
CA GLY A 96 -14.58 -15.85 -11.36
C GLY A 96 -14.93 -15.08 -10.07
N VAL A 97 -16.13 -15.32 -9.56
CA VAL A 97 -16.69 -14.59 -8.41
C VAL A 97 -15.86 -14.80 -7.14
N ALA A 98 -15.43 -16.03 -6.87
CA ALA A 98 -14.62 -16.35 -5.70
C ALA A 98 -13.22 -15.73 -5.77
N GLY A 99 -12.57 -15.79 -6.94
CA GLY A 99 -11.25 -15.20 -7.16
C GLY A 99 -11.26 -13.69 -6.94
N LYS A 100 -12.18 -12.97 -7.58
CA LYS A 100 -12.35 -11.52 -7.41
C LYS A 100 -12.62 -11.11 -5.96
N ARG A 101 -13.44 -11.88 -5.23
CA ARG A 101 -13.73 -11.61 -3.81
C ARG A 101 -12.50 -11.79 -2.92
N THR A 102 -11.71 -12.84 -3.16
CA THR A 102 -10.47 -13.06 -2.42
C THR A 102 -9.43 -11.99 -2.76
N ALA A 103 -9.27 -11.66 -4.04
CA ALA A 103 -8.37 -10.61 -4.51
C ALA A 103 -8.66 -9.27 -3.83
N TYR A 104 -9.92 -8.85 -3.75
CA TYR A 104 -10.34 -7.64 -3.02
C TYR A 104 -9.81 -7.59 -1.58
N VAL A 105 -9.86 -8.71 -0.85
CA VAL A 105 -9.36 -8.77 0.53
C VAL A 105 -7.82 -8.69 0.56
N LEU A 106 -7.14 -9.40 -0.34
CA LEU A 106 -5.68 -9.45 -0.41
C LEU A 106 -5.07 -8.11 -0.85
N ARG A 107 -5.74 -7.36 -1.73
CA ARG A 107 -5.29 -6.02 -2.15
C ARG A 107 -5.21 -5.05 -0.98
N ALA A 108 -6.01 -5.23 0.08
CA ALA A 108 -5.94 -4.38 1.26
C ALA A 108 -4.71 -4.66 2.16
N SER A 109 -3.88 -5.68 1.87
CA SER A 109 -2.77 -6.03 2.76
C SER A 109 -1.68 -4.96 2.88
N TYR A 110 -1.52 -4.04 1.92
CA TYR A 110 -0.52 -2.97 2.05
C TYR A 110 -0.86 -1.98 3.18
N VAL A 111 -2.15 -1.79 3.51
CA VAL A 111 -2.54 -0.90 4.62
C VAL A 111 -2.24 -1.50 6.00
N ASP A 112 -1.92 -2.79 6.07
CA ASP A 112 -1.47 -3.43 7.31
C ASP A 112 -0.14 -2.85 7.80
N LEU A 113 0.67 -2.25 6.92
CA LEU A 113 1.84 -1.46 7.32
C LEU A 113 1.45 -0.30 8.25
N VAL A 114 0.33 0.38 8.00
CA VAL A 114 -0.13 1.49 8.86
C VAL A 114 -0.51 0.97 10.24
N THR A 115 -1.33 -0.09 10.30
CA THR A 115 -1.74 -0.69 11.56
C THR A 115 -0.56 -1.26 12.34
N HIS A 116 0.43 -1.84 11.65
CA HIS A 116 1.63 -2.36 12.29
C HIS A 116 2.55 -1.24 12.80
N CYS A 117 2.67 -0.12 12.07
CA CYS A 117 3.36 1.06 12.60
C CYS A 117 2.67 1.61 13.86
N ALA A 118 1.34 1.67 13.85
CA ALA A 118 0.55 2.07 15.01
C ALA A 118 0.74 1.13 16.21
N LEU A 119 0.87 -0.19 15.97
CA LEU A 119 1.21 -1.18 17.00
C LEU A 119 2.57 -0.89 17.63
N LEU A 120 3.60 -0.63 16.82
CA LEU A 120 4.94 -0.34 17.31
C LEU A 120 5.01 0.96 18.13
N LEU A 121 4.15 1.94 17.82
CA LEU A 121 4.17 3.28 18.42
C LEU A 121 3.21 3.45 19.61
N GLY A 122 2.12 2.69 19.65
CA GLY A 122 1.05 2.87 20.64
C GLY A 122 0.52 1.58 21.26
N GLY A 123 1.06 0.42 20.88
CA GLY A 123 0.60 -0.87 21.36
C GLY A 123 -0.71 -1.33 20.71
N MET A 124 -1.19 -2.50 21.16
CA MET A 124 -2.29 -3.24 20.53
C MET A 124 -3.60 -2.45 20.47
N GLU A 125 -4.00 -1.80 21.57
CA GLU A 125 -5.26 -1.04 21.61
C GLU A 125 -5.24 0.17 20.67
N TRP A 126 -4.10 0.85 20.57
CA TRP A 126 -3.95 1.95 19.63
C TRP A 126 -3.99 1.46 18.18
N ALA A 127 -3.26 0.39 17.87
CA ALA A 127 -3.29 -0.23 16.55
C ALA A 127 -4.70 -0.62 16.13
N ARG A 128 -5.48 -1.19 17.06
CA ARG A 128 -6.87 -1.58 16.81
C ARG A 128 -7.75 -0.36 16.51
N ALA A 129 -7.64 0.73 17.27
CA ALA A 129 -8.39 1.95 17.02
C ALA A 129 -8.05 2.55 15.64
N VAL A 130 -6.76 2.66 15.32
CA VAL A 130 -6.27 3.11 14.01
C VAL A 130 -6.78 2.19 12.89
N GLY A 131 -6.71 0.87 13.09
CA GLY A 131 -7.16 -0.11 12.11
C GLY A 131 -8.64 -0.01 11.79
N VAL A 132 -9.51 0.27 12.77
CA VAL A 132 -10.94 0.51 12.53
C VAL A 132 -11.16 1.74 11.66
N GLU A 133 -10.54 2.87 12.01
CA GLU A 133 -10.66 4.11 11.22
C GLU A 133 -10.12 3.93 9.80
N LEU A 134 -8.96 3.28 9.67
CA LEU A 134 -8.30 3.02 8.40
C LEU A 134 -9.16 2.17 7.46
N ARG A 135 -9.77 1.09 7.96
CA ARG A 135 -10.59 0.19 7.13
C ARG A 135 -11.95 0.77 6.74
N GLN A 136 -12.42 1.82 7.42
CA GLN A 136 -13.60 2.58 6.98
C GLN A 136 -13.33 3.42 5.72
N LEU A 137 -12.06 3.65 5.38
CA LEU A 137 -11.64 4.35 4.15
C LEU A 137 -11.44 3.40 2.97
N ALA A 138 -11.59 2.08 3.17
CA ALA A 138 -11.43 1.12 2.11
C ALA A 138 -12.52 1.30 1.05
N GLU A 139 -12.13 1.21 -0.21
CA GLU A 139 -13.04 1.17 -1.35
C GLU A 139 -14.10 0.08 -1.14
N PRO A 140 -15.41 0.37 -1.32
CA PRO A 140 -16.45 -0.64 -1.29
C PRO A 140 -16.31 -1.68 -2.39
N TYR A 141 -16.62 -2.95 -2.09
CA TYR A 141 -16.51 -4.06 -3.06
C TYR A 141 -17.19 -3.83 -4.43
N PRO A 142 -18.41 -3.23 -4.53
CA PRO A 142 -19.00 -2.95 -5.84
C PRO A 142 -18.21 -1.93 -6.68
N GLU A 143 -17.58 -0.96 -6.01
CA GLU A 143 -16.73 0.05 -6.66
C GLU A 143 -15.43 -0.60 -7.15
N TYR A 144 -14.82 -1.44 -6.32
CA TYR A 144 -13.66 -2.26 -6.69
C TYR A 144 -13.92 -3.09 -7.96
N LEU A 145 -15.08 -3.74 -8.06
CA LEU A 145 -15.44 -4.49 -9.27
C LEU A 145 -15.57 -3.59 -10.50
N THR A 146 -16.07 -2.37 -10.32
CA THR A 146 -16.20 -1.40 -11.42
C THR A 146 -14.83 -0.94 -11.91
N ASN A 147 -13.93 -0.62 -10.97
CA ASN A 147 -12.57 -0.19 -11.28
C ASN A 147 -11.75 -1.32 -11.94
N LEU A 148 -11.86 -2.54 -11.42
CA LEU A 148 -11.20 -3.70 -12.01
C LEU A 148 -11.59 -3.95 -13.47
N GLU A 149 -12.87 -3.78 -13.83
CA GLU A 149 -13.31 -3.93 -15.23
C GLU A 149 -12.82 -2.78 -16.11
N ALA A 150 -12.74 -1.55 -15.58
CA ALA A 150 -12.19 -0.40 -16.29
C ALA A 150 -10.69 -0.57 -16.57
N GLU A 151 -9.93 -1.06 -15.58
CA GLU A 151 -8.49 -1.37 -15.72
C GLU A 151 -8.25 -2.46 -16.78
N LYS A 152 -9.04 -3.54 -16.77
CA LYS A 152 -8.97 -4.59 -17.80
C LYS A 152 -9.19 -4.03 -19.21
N ALA A 153 -10.22 -3.21 -19.37
CA ALA A 153 -10.51 -2.56 -20.65
C ALA A 153 -9.37 -1.65 -21.12
N ALA A 154 -8.70 -0.93 -20.20
CA ALA A 154 -7.56 -0.08 -20.51
C ALA A 154 -6.31 -0.87 -20.95
N ARG A 155 -6.12 -2.08 -20.41
CA ARG A 155 -5.01 -2.99 -20.78
C ARG A 155 -5.22 -3.72 -22.11
N GLY A 156 -6.48 -3.85 -22.54
CA GLY A 156 -6.87 -4.61 -23.73
C GLY A 156 -6.98 -6.12 -23.48
N ASP A 157 -7.23 -6.52 -22.23
CA ASP A 157 -7.46 -7.90 -21.79
C ASP A 157 -8.95 -8.32 -21.89
#